data_AF-A0A924UIH4-F1
#
_entry.id   AF-A0A924UIH4-F1
#
_cell.length_a   1.000
_cell.length_b   1.000
_cell.length_c   1.000
_cell.angle_alpha   90.00
_cell.angle_beta   90.00
_cell.angle_gamma   90.00
#
_symmetry.space_group_name_H-M   'P 1'
#
loop_
_entity.id
_entity.type
_entity.pdbx_description
1 polymer ?
#
loop_
_entity_poly.entity_id
_entity_poly.type
_entity_poly.pdbx_seq_one_letter_code
_entity_poly.pdbx_strand_id
1 'polypeptide(L)'
;MTSKLTPFFAVLTLAIGLQVQAAPTKVVSPTTKDVTVAINEVYIPGGFDSKADAYVVISGIFPNGCYKWKGATRTDVTKFEHEVTASGTVGQGMCLMVLVPFSKDVRLGQLDAGTHTLRFMSNDGTFIEKQLVVEQK
;
A
#
# COMPACT_ATOMS: atom_id res chain seq x y z
N MET A 1 54.59 73.10 -29.47
CA MET A 1 53.99 73.62 -30.72
C MET A 1 53.22 72.48 -31.35
N THR A 2 51.90 72.66 -31.56
CA THR A 2 50.94 71.84 -32.34
C THR A 2 50.75 70.36 -31.94
N SER A 3 49.61 69.87 -31.42
CA SER A 3 48.17 69.96 -31.77
C SER A 3 47.65 68.64 -32.37
N LYS A 4 46.40 68.31 -32.00
CA LYS A 4 45.39 67.40 -32.63
C LYS A 4 45.09 66.10 -31.86
N LEU A 5 43.91 66.02 -31.21
CA LEU A 5 42.58 65.55 -31.72
C LEU A 5 42.57 64.00 -31.84
N THR A 6 41.63 63.19 -31.33
CA THR A 6 40.17 63.30 -31.13
C THR A 6 39.68 62.04 -30.34
N PRO A 7 38.40 61.90 -29.94
CA PRO A 7 37.91 61.01 -28.88
C PRO A 7 37.56 59.60 -29.38
N PHE A 8 37.60 58.61 -28.47
CA PHE A 8 37.07 57.28 -28.72
C PHE A 8 35.91 56.98 -27.76
N PHE A 9 34.71 56.99 -28.35
CA PHE A 9 33.60 56.07 -28.13
C PHE A 9 33.27 55.64 -26.69
N ALA A 10 32.22 56.29 -26.16
CA ALA A 10 31.32 55.66 -25.20
C ALA A 10 30.56 54.52 -25.91
N VAL A 11 30.74 53.29 -25.44
CA VAL A 11 29.91 52.14 -25.84
C VAL A 11 29.19 51.60 -24.60
N LEU A 12 27.86 51.65 -24.75
CA LEU A 12 26.78 51.14 -23.94
C LEU A 12 26.86 49.61 -23.73
N THR A 13 26.42 49.15 -22.55
CA THR A 13 25.80 47.84 -22.17
C THR A 13 26.29 47.49 -20.74
N LEU A 14 25.51 46.93 -19.81
CA LEU A 14 24.83 45.65 -19.91
C LEU A 14 24.05 45.35 -18.60
N ALA A 15 22.90 44.69 -18.74
CA ALA A 15 22.24 43.77 -17.80
C ALA A 15 21.75 44.26 -16.41
N ILE A 16 20.45 44.59 -16.34
CA ILE A 16 19.66 44.37 -15.12
C ILE A 16 18.98 43.01 -15.27
N GLY A 17 19.63 41.97 -14.76
CA GLY A 17 19.08 40.61 -14.71
C GLY A 17 18.09 40.47 -13.56
N LEU A 18 16.81 40.22 -13.88
CA LEU A 18 15.77 39.90 -12.90
C LEU A 18 15.94 38.43 -12.49
N GLN A 19 16.64 38.17 -11.38
CA GLN A 19 16.74 36.82 -10.83
C GLN A 19 15.50 36.49 -10.00
N VAL A 20 14.52 35.83 -10.65
CA VAL A 20 13.41 35.18 -9.97
C VAL A 20 13.96 33.92 -9.28
N GLN A 21 14.27 34.02 -7.99
CA GLN A 21 14.59 32.85 -7.17
C GLN A 21 13.28 32.13 -6.82
N ALA A 22 12.99 31.05 -7.55
CA ALA A 22 11.93 30.13 -7.17
C ALA A 22 12.34 29.42 -5.86
N ALA A 23 11.64 29.71 -4.77
CA ALA A 23 11.85 29.00 -3.51
C ALA A 23 11.37 27.54 -3.65
N PRO A 24 12.12 26.54 -3.13
CA PRO A 24 11.67 25.15 -3.16
C PRO A 24 10.45 24.99 -2.27
N THR A 25 9.28 24.72 -2.87
CA THR A 25 8.10 24.27 -2.14
C THR A 25 8.43 22.93 -1.48
N LYS A 26 8.43 22.90 -0.13
CA LYS A 26 8.48 21.63 0.63
C LYS A 26 7.27 20.81 0.22
N VAL A 27 7.50 19.74 -0.56
CA VAL A 27 6.48 18.73 -0.83
C VAL A 27 6.21 18.03 0.49
N VAL A 28 5.09 18.39 1.13
CA VAL A 28 4.59 17.68 2.31
C VAL A 28 4.09 16.33 1.79
N SER A 29 4.88 15.28 1.97
CA SER A 29 4.43 13.92 1.71
C SER A 29 3.15 13.66 2.53
N PRO A 30 2.06 13.18 1.90
CA PRO A 30 0.82 12.96 2.63
C PRO A 30 1.07 11.94 3.74
N THR A 31 0.77 12.32 4.97
CA THR A 31 0.85 11.42 6.13
C THR A 31 -0.11 10.26 5.89
N THR A 32 0.43 9.04 5.91
CA THR A 32 -0.35 7.80 5.81
C THR A 32 -0.45 7.15 7.17
N LYS A 33 -1.60 6.53 7.45
CA LYS A 33 -1.84 5.77 8.68
C LYS A 33 -2.11 4.31 8.32
N ASP A 34 -1.49 3.40 9.05
CA ASP A 34 -1.79 1.97 8.98
C ASP A 34 -3.14 1.65 9.64
N VAL A 35 -3.93 0.82 8.98
CA VAL A 35 -5.26 0.40 9.45
C VAL A 35 -5.48 -1.09 9.21
N THR A 36 -6.21 -1.74 10.11
CA THR A 36 -6.77 -3.06 9.87
C THR A 36 -7.95 -2.95 8.91
N VAL A 37 -8.04 -3.86 7.96
CA VAL A 37 -9.04 -3.85 6.89
C VAL A 37 -10.04 -4.96 7.13
N ALA A 38 -11.33 -4.64 7.04
CA ALA A 38 -12.40 -5.62 7.15
C ALA A 38 -12.37 -6.60 5.96
N ILE A 39 -12.49 -7.88 6.27
CA ILE A 39 -12.63 -8.96 5.29
C ILE A 39 -14.11 -9.34 5.24
N ASN A 40 -14.73 -9.23 4.07
CA ASN A 40 -16.15 -9.52 3.90
C ASN A 40 -16.38 -10.94 3.38
N GLU A 41 -15.51 -11.42 2.50
CA GLU A 41 -15.63 -12.73 1.88
C GLU A 41 -14.28 -13.44 1.81
N VAL A 42 -14.33 -14.76 1.91
CA VAL A 42 -13.17 -15.64 1.87
C VAL A 42 -13.48 -16.84 1.00
N TYR A 43 -12.60 -17.08 0.03
CA TYR A 43 -12.58 -18.27 -0.78
C TYR A 43 -11.29 -19.06 -0.53
N ILE A 44 -11.43 -20.37 -0.31
CA ILE A 44 -10.33 -21.30 -0.10
C ILE A 44 -10.31 -22.27 -1.28
N PRO A 45 -9.29 -22.20 -2.15
CA PRO A 45 -9.09 -23.21 -3.18
C PRO A 45 -8.94 -24.62 -2.58
N GLY A 46 -9.33 -25.65 -3.32
CA GLY A 46 -9.15 -27.04 -2.90
C GLY A 46 -7.82 -27.64 -3.38
N GLY A 47 -7.49 -28.83 -2.86
CA GLY A 47 -6.40 -29.67 -3.38
C GLY A 47 -5.01 -29.29 -2.89
N PHE A 48 -4.89 -28.75 -1.67
CA PHE A 48 -3.60 -28.50 -1.05
C PHE A 48 -3.05 -29.79 -0.44
N ASP A 49 -1.75 -30.02 -0.65
CA ASP A 49 -1.00 -31.09 -0.01
C ASP A 49 0.10 -30.51 0.89
N SER A 50 0.65 -31.33 1.80
CA SER A 50 1.65 -30.89 2.79
C SER A 50 2.99 -30.42 2.20
N LYS A 51 3.19 -30.49 0.88
CA LYS A 51 4.38 -30.01 0.17
C LYS A 51 4.08 -28.74 -0.64
N ALA A 52 2.82 -28.36 -0.78
CA ALA A 52 2.37 -27.19 -1.53
C ALA A 52 2.20 -25.96 -0.62
N ASP A 53 2.40 -24.77 -1.21
CA ASP A 53 2.04 -23.52 -0.56
C ASP A 53 0.52 -23.34 -0.61
N ALA A 54 -0.13 -23.36 0.55
CA ALA A 54 -1.52 -22.99 0.68
C ALA A 54 -1.72 -21.47 0.52
N TYR A 55 -2.85 -21.08 -0.03
CA TYR A 55 -3.27 -19.69 -0.13
C TYR A 55 -4.79 -19.58 -0.07
N VAL A 56 -5.26 -18.38 0.22
CA VAL A 56 -6.68 -18.05 0.28
C VAL A 56 -6.93 -16.74 -0.46
N VAL A 57 -8.12 -16.58 -1.01
CA VAL A 57 -8.54 -15.34 -1.67
C VAL A 57 -9.49 -14.63 -0.73
N ILE A 58 -9.09 -13.43 -0.28
CA ILE A 58 -9.92 -12.59 0.58
C ILE A 58 -10.43 -11.40 -0.20
N SER A 59 -11.67 -11.00 0.08
CA SER A 59 -12.29 -9.85 -0.57
C SER A 59 -12.99 -8.96 0.44
N GLY A 60 -13.07 -7.67 0.14
CA GLY A 60 -13.74 -6.70 0.97
C GLY A 60 -13.91 -5.35 0.27
N ILE A 61 -14.36 -4.34 1.02
CA ILE A 61 -14.69 -3.03 0.47
C ILE A 61 -14.00 -1.94 1.30
N PHE A 62 -13.24 -1.08 0.62
CA PHE A 62 -12.73 0.15 1.22
C PHE A 62 -13.80 1.25 1.20
N PRO A 63 -13.87 2.09 2.26
CA PRO A 63 -14.86 3.17 2.33
C PRO A 63 -14.70 4.25 1.24
N ASN A 64 -13.46 4.48 0.77
CA ASN A 64 -13.15 5.46 -0.27
C ASN A 64 -11.77 5.18 -0.91
N GLY A 65 -11.43 5.95 -1.94
CA GLY A 65 -10.15 5.84 -2.66
C GLY A 65 -8.90 6.29 -1.89
N CYS A 66 -9.03 6.80 -0.65
CA CYS A 66 -7.87 7.11 0.18
C CYS A 66 -7.22 5.86 0.77
N TYR A 67 -7.94 4.73 0.79
CA TYR A 67 -7.46 3.47 1.32
C TYR A 67 -6.66 2.71 0.25
N LYS A 68 -5.58 2.07 0.68
CA LYS A 68 -4.75 1.21 -0.16
C LYS A 68 -4.47 -0.10 0.53
N TRP A 69 -4.48 -1.18 -0.23
CA TRP A 69 -4.02 -2.48 0.22
C TRP A 69 -2.54 -2.41 0.64
N LYS A 70 -2.23 -2.91 1.84
CA LYS A 70 -0.85 -3.04 2.33
C LYS A 70 -0.40 -4.49 2.32
N GLY A 71 -1.26 -5.40 2.78
CA GLY A 71 -0.95 -6.83 2.88
C GLY A 71 -1.88 -7.55 3.83
N ALA A 72 -1.61 -8.84 4.04
CA ALA A 72 -2.22 -9.61 5.12
C ALA A 72 -1.13 -10.38 5.86
N THR A 73 -1.35 -10.60 7.15
CA THR A 73 -0.44 -11.34 8.01
C THR A 73 -1.17 -12.56 8.56
N ARG A 74 -0.49 -13.70 8.55
CA ARG A 74 -0.90 -14.93 9.23
C ARG A 74 -0.22 -15.01 10.59
N THR A 75 -0.98 -15.34 11.62
CA THR A 75 -0.50 -15.62 12.97
C THR A 75 -0.94 -17.03 13.35
N ASP A 76 -0.01 -17.87 13.77
CA ASP A 76 -0.30 -19.25 14.15
C ASP A 76 -0.64 -19.29 15.65
N VAL A 77 -1.90 -19.60 15.96
CA VAL A 77 -2.39 -19.73 17.35
C VAL A 77 -2.04 -21.11 17.88
N THR A 78 -2.31 -22.13 17.06
CA THR A 78 -1.87 -23.51 17.29
C THR A 78 -1.32 -24.09 15.99
N LYS A 79 -0.91 -25.35 16.01
CA LYS A 79 -0.47 -26.06 14.81
C LYS A 79 -1.53 -26.10 13.69
N PHE A 80 -2.81 -26.15 14.06
CA PHE A 80 -3.93 -26.30 13.14
C PHE A 80 -4.90 -25.12 13.21
N GLU A 81 -4.51 -24.03 13.86
CA GLU A 81 -5.36 -22.84 14.04
C GLU A 81 -4.57 -21.60 13.70
N HIS A 82 -5.05 -20.86 12.71
CA HIS A 82 -4.37 -19.70 12.16
C HIS A 82 -5.32 -18.51 12.10
N GLU A 83 -4.82 -17.35 12.50
CA GLU A 83 -5.49 -16.07 12.34
C GLU A 83 -4.90 -15.33 11.16
N VAL A 84 -5.75 -14.74 10.32
CA VAL A 84 -5.37 -13.95 9.15
C VAL A 84 -5.94 -12.55 9.32
N THR A 85 -5.05 -11.56 9.37
CA THR A 85 -5.42 -10.14 9.52
C THR A 85 -5.01 -9.35 8.28
N ALA A 86 -5.97 -8.67 7.65
CA ALA A 86 -5.71 -7.78 6.53
C ALA A 86 -5.32 -6.37 7.00
N SER A 87 -4.37 -5.76 6.32
CA SER A 87 -3.83 -4.43 6.61
C SER A 87 -3.87 -3.54 5.37
N GLY A 88 -4.10 -2.26 5.61
CA GLY A 88 -4.12 -1.22 4.60
C GLY A 88 -3.47 0.05 5.11
N THR A 89 -3.34 1.02 4.22
CA THR A 89 -2.98 2.40 4.57
C THR A 89 -4.09 3.34 4.16
N VAL A 90 -4.31 4.39 4.96
CA VAL A 90 -5.19 5.51 4.60
C VAL A 90 -4.36 6.78 4.53
N GLY A 91 -4.42 7.46 3.39
CA GLY A 91 -3.76 8.74 3.16
C GLY A 91 -4.71 9.92 3.34
N GLN A 92 -4.15 11.08 3.69
CA GLN A 92 -4.86 12.36 3.59
C GLN A 92 -4.63 12.98 2.21
N GLY A 93 -5.68 13.59 1.63
CA GLY A 93 -5.59 14.27 0.34
C GLY A 93 -6.89 14.23 -0.45
N MET A 94 -6.81 14.58 -1.73
CA MET A 94 -7.93 14.44 -2.65
C MET A 94 -8.12 12.96 -3.01
N CYS A 95 -9.25 12.38 -2.64
CA CYS A 95 -9.61 11.00 -2.95
C CYS A 95 -11.02 10.94 -3.51
N LEU A 96 -11.32 9.90 -4.28
CA LEU A 96 -12.68 9.62 -4.73
C LEU A 96 -13.52 9.07 -3.55
N MET A 97 -14.66 9.70 -3.29
CA MET A 97 -15.61 9.33 -2.23
C MET A 97 -16.56 8.23 -2.71
N VAL A 98 -16.01 7.10 -3.15
CA VAL A 98 -16.75 5.93 -3.65
C VAL A 98 -16.22 4.66 -3.03
N LEU A 99 -17.09 3.67 -2.81
CA LEU A 99 -16.67 2.36 -2.30
C LEU A 99 -15.73 1.69 -3.31
N VAL A 100 -14.59 1.18 -2.81
CA VAL A 100 -13.58 0.52 -3.65
C VAL A 100 -13.45 -0.95 -3.21
N PRO A 101 -13.97 -1.91 -3.99
CA PRO A 101 -13.78 -3.32 -3.68
C PRO A 101 -12.33 -3.74 -3.87
N PHE A 102 -11.88 -4.71 -3.09
CA PHE A 102 -10.61 -5.38 -3.28
C PHE A 102 -10.79 -6.90 -3.23
N SER A 103 -9.92 -7.59 -3.95
CA SER A 103 -9.75 -9.03 -3.90
C SER A 103 -8.26 -9.34 -3.98
N LYS A 104 -7.75 -10.15 -3.04
CA LYS A 104 -6.32 -10.39 -2.85
C LYS A 104 -6.04 -11.84 -2.45
N ASP A 105 -5.00 -12.38 -3.08
CA ASP A 105 -4.43 -13.67 -2.70
C ASP A 105 -3.53 -13.48 -1.48
N VAL A 106 -3.80 -14.23 -0.42
CA VAL A 106 -3.02 -14.27 0.80
C VAL A 106 -2.34 -15.63 0.88
N ARG A 107 -1.01 -15.63 0.75
CA ARG A 107 -0.20 -16.83 0.89
C ARG A 107 -0.17 -17.24 2.37
N LEU A 108 -0.66 -18.45 2.64
CA LEU A 108 -0.48 -19.09 3.92
C LEU A 108 0.87 -19.83 3.96
N GLY A 109 1.40 -20.28 2.83
CA GLY A 109 2.63 -21.08 2.77
C GLY A 109 2.37 -22.55 3.07
N GLN A 110 3.42 -23.33 3.35
CA GLN A 110 3.28 -24.75 3.66
C GLN A 110 2.59 -24.97 5.01
N LEU A 111 1.68 -25.94 5.04
CA LEU A 111 0.92 -26.36 6.20
C LEU A 111 1.10 -27.87 6.38
N ASP A 112 1.04 -28.33 7.63
CA ASP A 112 1.04 -29.76 7.93
C ASP A 112 -0.21 -30.44 7.36
N ALA A 113 -0.16 -31.76 7.15
CA ALA A 113 -1.36 -32.51 6.77
C ALA A 113 -2.38 -32.51 7.92
N GLY A 114 -3.65 -32.25 7.59
CA GLY A 114 -4.75 -32.20 8.55
C GLY A 114 -5.81 -31.16 8.22
N THR A 115 -6.76 -30.99 9.13
CA THR A 115 -7.80 -29.95 9.03
C THR A 115 -7.36 -28.72 9.82
N HIS A 116 -7.20 -27.60 9.12
CA HIS A 116 -6.84 -26.32 9.67
C HIS A 116 -8.07 -25.43 9.83
N THR A 117 -8.18 -24.78 10.97
CA THR A 117 -9.15 -23.71 11.22
C THR A 117 -8.48 -22.37 10.91
N LEU A 118 -9.09 -21.62 10.00
CA LEU A 118 -8.65 -20.29 9.61
C LEU A 118 -9.65 -19.25 10.11
N ARG A 119 -9.19 -18.31 10.94
CA ARG A 119 -9.97 -17.17 11.41
C ARG A 119 -9.51 -15.89 10.75
N PHE A 120 -10.42 -15.22 10.06
CA PHE A 120 -10.15 -13.97 9.36
C PHE A 120 -10.63 -12.82 10.22
N MET A 121 -9.67 -12.11 10.84
CA MET A 121 -9.95 -11.14 11.88
C MET A 121 -10.43 -9.80 11.30
N SER A 122 -11.46 -9.23 11.91
CA SER A 122 -11.99 -7.90 11.63
C SER A 122 -11.52 -6.89 12.68
N ASN A 123 -11.62 -5.61 12.38
CA ASN A 123 -11.20 -4.53 13.27
C ASN A 123 -12.11 -4.34 14.50
N ASP A 124 -13.29 -4.95 14.50
CA ASP A 124 -14.27 -4.90 15.60
C ASP A 124 -14.18 -6.12 16.55
N GLY A 125 -13.16 -6.97 16.36
CA GLY A 125 -12.96 -8.19 17.14
C GLY A 125 -13.82 -9.38 16.69
N THR A 126 -14.64 -9.22 15.64
CA THR A 126 -15.32 -10.34 15.00
C THR A 126 -14.38 -11.06 14.02
N PHE A 127 -14.76 -12.26 13.61
CA PHE A 127 -14.00 -13.02 12.62
C PHE A 127 -14.91 -13.89 11.75
N ILE A 128 -14.45 -14.19 10.53
CA ILE A 128 -15.01 -15.23 9.68
C ILE A 128 -14.17 -16.49 9.91
N GLU A 129 -14.81 -17.61 10.22
CA GLU A 129 -14.13 -18.90 10.35
C GLU A 129 -14.34 -19.76 9.10
N LYS A 130 -13.27 -20.41 8.64
CA LYS A 130 -13.30 -21.38 7.55
C LYS A 130 -12.40 -22.56 7.87
N GLN A 131 -12.70 -23.72 7.29
CA GLN A 131 -11.84 -24.90 7.37
C GLN A 131 -11.10 -25.10 6.06
N LEU A 132 -9.83 -25.48 6.18
CA LEU A 132 -8.95 -25.87 5.09
C LEU A 132 -8.44 -27.29 5.37
N VAL A 133 -8.59 -28.21 4.43
CA VAL A 133 -8.04 -29.56 4.53
C VAL A 133 -6.77 -29.62 3.70
N VAL A 134 -5.69 -30.11 4.32
CA VAL A 134 -4.39 -30.32 3.69
C VAL A 134 -4.10 -31.82 3.66
N GLU A 135 -3.88 -32.35 2.47
CA GLU A 135 -3.63 -33.78 2.26
C GLU A 135 -2.17 -34.16 2.56
N GLN A 136 -1.97 -35.40 3.00
CA GLN A 136 -0.63 -35.94 3.22
C GLN A 136 -0.04 -36.48 1.90
N LYS A 137 1.22 -36.14 1.61
CA LYS A 137 1.92 -36.58 0.39
C LYS A 137 3.39 -36.89 0.60
#